data_AF-A0A7S0N1M5-F1
#
_entry.id   AF-A0A7S0N1M5-F1
#
_cell.length_a   1.000
_cell.length_b   1.000
_cell.length_c   1.000
_cell.angle_alpha   90.00
_cell.angle_beta   90.00
_cell.angle_gamma   90.00
#
_symmetry.space_group_name_H-M   'P 1'
#
loop_
_entity.id
_entity.type
_entity.pdbx_description
1 polymer ?
#
loop_
_entity_poly.entity_id
_entity_poly.type
_entity_poly.pdbx_seq_one_letter_code
_entity_poly.pdbx_strand_id
1 'polypeptide(L)'
;KMHHQSTGQAMRSILYPVANEREALRRQGLKPKNHHQENVKFLQELQQKNAERSNRPASAEPFKISRFKAVESQVRKTLQDWDLREDSGEQSQRSRPSSARSFTRKGDGVAKLEIKNEEARKARGTTERLSARKPPIPKMDHWDETSQRHSEEVDFLRKNAIAVIKANPGGHAAERSSGQANERHESYGKVPSYILKRKEEMLKARQSHEEKLVDFPEDCPEGMRLLKDEERLATLGELERARLALLQSLASLPFVIDTPTLEARKASLEDRLQQVDRAIALYSRRRLFIDA
;
A
#
# COMPACT_ATOMS: atom_id res chain seq x y z
N LYS A 1 5.30 26.25 -24.22
CA LYS A 1 5.59 25.91 -25.64
C LYS A 1 4.31 26.16 -26.44
N MET A 2 4.25 27.25 -27.20
CA MET A 2 3.10 27.53 -28.08
C MET A 2 3.16 26.56 -29.26
N HIS A 3 2.12 25.73 -29.44
CA HIS A 3 1.98 24.86 -30.60
C HIS A 3 1.64 25.73 -31.81
N HIS A 4 2.57 25.87 -32.75
CA HIS A 4 2.25 26.39 -34.08
C HIS A 4 1.46 25.32 -34.82
N GLN A 5 0.12 25.43 -34.79
CA GLN A 5 -0.73 24.62 -35.66
C GLN A 5 -0.43 25.03 -37.11
N SER A 6 -0.11 24.06 -37.97
CA SER A 6 0.12 24.37 -39.38
C SER A 6 -1.15 25.00 -39.96
N THR A 7 -0.99 25.98 -40.84
CA THR A 7 -2.09 26.79 -41.40
C THR A 7 -3.22 25.94 -41.99
N GLY A 8 -2.90 24.74 -42.52
CA GLY A 8 -3.88 23.78 -43.03
C GLY A 8 -4.67 23.01 -41.94
N GLN A 9 -4.06 22.72 -40.79
CA GLN A 9 -4.79 22.10 -39.66
C GLN A 9 -5.74 23.07 -38.99
N ALA A 10 -5.37 24.36 -38.90
CA ALA A 10 -6.21 25.41 -38.36
C ALA A 10 -7.46 25.68 -39.22
N MET A 11 -7.34 25.71 -40.55
CA MET A 11 -8.52 25.83 -41.41
C MET A 11 -9.42 24.59 -41.34
N ARG A 12 -8.84 23.40 -41.25
CA ARG A 12 -9.61 22.14 -41.15
C ARG A 12 -10.39 22.02 -39.84
N SER A 13 -9.86 22.53 -38.73
CA SER A 13 -10.58 22.53 -37.43
C SER A 13 -11.74 23.53 -37.41
N ILE A 14 -11.63 24.64 -38.15
CA ILE A 14 -12.71 25.63 -38.32
C ILE A 14 -13.83 25.06 -39.20
N LEU A 15 -13.48 24.41 -40.32
CA LEU A 15 -14.46 23.83 -41.24
C LEU A 15 -15.12 22.55 -40.70
N TYR A 16 -14.39 21.78 -39.88
CA TYR A 16 -14.85 20.53 -39.29
C TYR A 16 -14.52 20.48 -37.79
N PRO A 17 -15.25 21.21 -36.94
CA PRO A 17 -15.03 21.18 -35.51
C PRO A 17 -15.17 19.75 -34.98
N VAL A 18 -14.39 19.44 -33.95
CA VAL A 18 -14.43 18.16 -33.24
C VAL A 18 -15.20 18.39 -31.95
N ALA A 19 -16.21 17.58 -31.65
CA ALA A 19 -17.01 17.77 -30.44
C ALA A 19 -16.25 17.39 -29.17
N ASN A 20 -15.36 16.38 -29.24
CA ASN A 20 -14.60 15.88 -28.09
C ASN A 20 -13.23 15.31 -28.50
N GLU A 21 -12.24 15.31 -27.61
CA GLU A 21 -10.90 14.74 -27.87
C GLU A 21 -10.94 13.26 -28.33
N ARG A 22 -11.91 12.49 -27.81
CA ARG A 22 -12.14 11.11 -28.25
C ARG A 22 -12.51 11.03 -29.74
N GLU A 23 -13.22 12.02 -30.25
CA GLU A 23 -13.56 12.11 -31.67
C GLU A 23 -12.34 12.58 -32.49
N ALA A 24 -11.50 13.47 -31.94
CA ALA A 24 -10.24 13.88 -32.59
C ALA A 24 -9.33 12.67 -32.82
N LEU A 25 -9.19 11.81 -31.80
CA LEU A 25 -8.42 10.57 -31.89
C LEU A 25 -9.00 9.63 -32.95
N ARG A 26 -10.33 9.46 -33.00
CA ARG A 26 -10.99 8.63 -34.03
C ARG A 26 -10.75 9.15 -35.45
N ARG A 27 -10.78 10.47 -35.66
CA ARG A 27 -10.49 11.08 -36.98
C ARG A 27 -9.03 10.91 -37.39
N GLN A 28 -8.12 10.80 -36.42
CA GLN A 28 -6.71 10.43 -36.65
C GLN A 28 -6.51 8.91 -36.84
N GLY A 29 -7.59 8.12 -36.86
CA GLY A 29 -7.54 6.66 -36.98
C GLY A 29 -7.17 5.93 -35.69
N LEU A 30 -7.06 6.65 -34.57
CA LEU A 30 -6.70 6.09 -33.26
C LEU A 30 -7.97 5.75 -32.46
N LYS A 31 -8.01 4.55 -31.87
CA LYS A 31 -9.13 4.14 -31.01
C LYS A 31 -8.96 4.76 -29.61
N PRO A 32 -9.92 5.56 -29.10
CA PRO A 32 -9.83 6.14 -27.76
C PRO A 32 -9.80 5.07 -26.67
N LYS A 33 -8.98 5.30 -25.64
CA LYS A 33 -8.84 4.41 -24.50
C LYS A 33 -10.16 4.29 -23.72
N ASN A 34 -10.55 3.08 -23.35
CA ASN A 34 -11.77 2.85 -22.56
C ASN A 34 -11.43 2.75 -21.06
N HIS A 35 -11.34 3.91 -20.41
CA HIS A 35 -11.03 4.01 -18.98
C HIS A 35 -12.02 3.25 -18.09
N HIS A 36 -13.29 3.09 -18.51
CA HIS A 36 -14.26 2.33 -17.73
C HIS A 36 -13.86 0.86 -17.63
N GLN A 37 -13.47 0.25 -18.75
CA GLN A 37 -13.02 -1.15 -18.77
C GLN A 37 -11.71 -1.34 -17.98
N GLU A 38 -10.78 -0.39 -18.09
CA GLU A 38 -9.53 -0.42 -17.32
C GLU A 38 -9.78 -0.27 -15.82
N ASN A 39 -10.65 0.65 -15.42
CA ASN A 39 -11.00 0.86 -14.02
C ASN A 39 -11.72 -0.38 -13.43
N VAL A 40 -12.60 -1.03 -14.20
CA VAL A 40 -13.25 -2.27 -13.76
C VAL A 40 -12.22 -3.38 -13.56
N LYS A 41 -11.30 -3.57 -14.51
CA LYS A 41 -10.22 -4.57 -14.38
C LYS A 41 -9.31 -4.26 -13.18
N PHE A 42 -8.95 -2.99 -13.01
CA PHE A 42 -8.13 -2.54 -11.88
C PHE A 42 -8.83 -2.80 -10.53
N LEU A 43 -10.13 -2.52 -10.44
CA LEU A 43 -10.92 -2.81 -9.25
C LEU A 43 -11.01 -4.32 -8.97
N GLN A 44 -11.20 -5.15 -10.00
CA GLN A 44 -11.20 -6.60 -9.85
C GLN A 44 -9.86 -7.14 -9.36
N GLU A 45 -8.75 -6.67 -9.93
CA GLU A 45 -7.41 -7.07 -9.52
C GLU A 45 -7.10 -6.62 -8.09
N LEU A 46 -7.53 -5.41 -7.71
CA LEU A 46 -7.40 -4.90 -6.34
C LEU A 46 -8.21 -5.73 -5.34
N GLN A 47 -9.43 -6.13 -5.71
CA GLN A 47 -10.27 -7.01 -4.90
C GLN A 47 -9.65 -8.40 -4.75
N GLN A 48 -9.12 -8.99 -5.83
CA GLN A 48 -8.42 -10.28 -5.79
C GLN A 48 -7.19 -10.22 -4.88
N LYS A 49 -6.33 -9.22 -5.06
CA LYS A 49 -5.14 -9.01 -4.20
C LYS A 49 -5.50 -8.84 -2.72
N ASN A 50 -6.61 -8.15 -2.42
CA ASN A 50 -7.08 -8.00 -1.04
C ASN A 50 -7.65 -9.31 -0.49
N ALA A 51 -8.37 -10.08 -1.30
CA ALA A 51 -8.88 -11.41 -0.93
C ALA A 51 -7.73 -12.39 -0.65
N GLU A 52 -6.70 -12.40 -1.51
CA GLU A 52 -5.47 -13.19 -1.29
C GLU A 52 -4.75 -12.77 0.00
N ARG A 53 -4.61 -11.46 0.25
CA ARG A 53 -4.03 -10.95 1.50
C ARG A 53 -4.85 -11.34 2.74
N SER A 54 -6.18 -11.44 2.61
CA SER A 54 -7.06 -11.90 3.68
C SER A 54 -7.00 -13.41 3.89
N ASN A 55 -6.81 -14.19 2.82
CA ASN A 55 -6.71 -15.64 2.86
C ASN A 55 -5.33 -16.13 3.32
N ARG A 56 -4.28 -15.31 3.18
CA ARG A 56 -2.99 -15.59 3.79
C ARG A 56 -3.15 -15.64 5.31
N PRO A 57 -2.69 -16.70 5.99
CA PRO A 57 -2.70 -16.75 7.44
C PRO A 57 -1.95 -15.52 7.98
N ALA A 58 -2.47 -14.90 9.04
CA ALA A 58 -1.90 -13.71 9.67
C ALA A 58 -0.51 -14.05 10.27
N SER A 59 0.50 -14.17 9.42
CA SER A 59 1.86 -14.59 9.77
C SER A 59 2.77 -13.42 10.14
N ALA A 60 2.26 -12.20 10.16
CA ALA A 60 3.02 -11.06 10.62
C ALA A 60 2.63 -10.77 12.06
N GLU A 61 3.56 -11.01 12.99
CA GLU A 61 3.49 -10.33 14.28
C GLU A 61 3.35 -8.83 14.00
N PRO A 62 2.35 -8.15 14.57
CA PRO A 62 2.18 -6.73 14.35
C PRO A 62 3.48 -6.01 14.75
N PHE A 63 3.95 -5.10 13.89
CA PHE A 63 5.19 -4.36 14.15
C PHE A 63 5.06 -3.60 15.49
N LYS A 64 5.69 -4.16 16.53
CA LYS A 64 5.83 -3.55 17.85
C LYS A 64 7.30 -3.28 18.08
N ILE A 65 7.61 -2.03 18.44
CA ILE A 65 8.94 -1.64 18.92
C ILE A 65 9.25 -2.49 20.16
N SER A 66 10.51 -2.92 20.33
CA SER A 66 10.94 -3.86 21.38
C SER A 66 10.43 -3.50 22.78
N ARG A 67 10.43 -2.20 23.12
CA ARG A 67 9.95 -1.65 24.40
C ARG A 67 8.46 -1.85 24.66
N PHE A 68 7.66 -2.13 23.64
CA PHE A 68 6.20 -2.24 23.74
C PHE A 68 5.66 -3.63 23.36
N LYS A 69 6.52 -4.63 23.15
CA LYS A 69 6.08 -6.01 22.83
C LYS A 69 5.22 -6.62 23.94
N ALA A 70 5.63 -6.44 25.20
CA ALA A 70 4.96 -6.95 26.40
C ALA A 70 3.87 -6.02 26.96
N VAL A 71 3.65 -4.85 26.36
CA VAL A 71 2.63 -3.90 26.82
C VAL A 71 1.33 -4.17 26.07
N GLU A 72 0.31 -4.57 26.82
CA GLU A 72 -1.06 -4.70 26.29
C GLU A 72 -1.62 -3.32 25.91
N SER A 73 -2.40 -3.25 24.84
CA SER A 73 -3.01 -1.98 24.43
C SER A 73 -3.98 -1.50 25.50
N GLN A 74 -3.96 -0.21 25.83
CA GLN A 74 -4.93 0.35 26.79
C GLN A 74 -6.37 0.17 26.30
N VAL A 75 -6.58 0.11 24.98
CA VAL A 75 -7.88 -0.21 24.36
C VAL A 75 -8.36 -1.63 24.69
N ARG A 76 -7.43 -2.61 24.79
CA ARG A 76 -7.77 -3.97 25.21
C ARG A 76 -8.11 -4.01 26.70
N LYS A 77 -7.37 -3.27 27.53
CA LYS A 77 -7.68 -3.11 28.97
C LYS A 77 -9.06 -2.48 29.17
N THR A 78 -9.39 -1.42 28.43
CA THR A 78 -10.73 -0.82 28.53
C THR A 78 -11.81 -1.79 28.07
N LEU A 79 -11.61 -2.57 27.01
CA LEU A 79 -12.60 -3.59 26.60
C LEU A 79 -12.80 -4.67 27.66
N GLN A 80 -11.71 -5.15 28.28
CA GLN A 80 -11.74 -6.20 29.29
C GLN A 80 -12.35 -5.72 30.62
N ASP A 81 -12.09 -4.46 31.01
CA ASP A 81 -12.74 -3.80 32.15
C ASP A 81 -14.26 -3.60 31.93
N TRP A 82 -14.70 -3.46 30.67
CA TRP A 82 -16.12 -3.44 30.33
C TRP A 82 -16.75 -4.83 30.42
N ASP A 83 -16.06 -5.88 29.95
CA ASP A 83 -16.54 -7.26 29.99
C ASP A 83 -16.66 -7.80 31.43
N LEU A 84 -15.76 -7.40 32.34
CA LEU A 84 -15.81 -7.77 33.76
C LEU A 84 -16.93 -7.05 34.55
N ARG A 85 -17.42 -5.90 34.05
CA ARG A 85 -18.52 -5.14 34.66
C ARG A 85 -19.91 -5.66 34.28
N GLU A 86 -20.03 -6.48 33.22
CA GLU A 86 -21.30 -7.10 32.84
C GLU A 86 -21.71 -8.23 33.81
N ASP A 87 -20.76 -8.86 34.54
CA ASP A 87 -21.02 -9.96 35.48
C ASP A 87 -21.48 -9.48 36.88
N SER A 88 -21.29 -8.20 37.22
CA SER A 88 -21.68 -7.61 38.50
C SER A 88 -23.07 -6.96 38.52
N GLY A 89 -23.89 -7.15 37.48
CA GLY A 89 -25.32 -6.83 37.50
C GLY A 89 -25.71 -5.34 37.59
N GLU A 90 -24.79 -4.41 37.37
CA GLU A 90 -25.07 -2.98 37.49
C GLU A 90 -25.43 -2.37 36.13
N GLN A 91 -26.75 -2.21 35.89
CA GLN A 91 -27.31 -1.67 34.64
C GLN A 91 -27.00 -0.16 34.50
N SER A 92 -25.81 0.16 33.98
CA SER A 92 -25.50 1.52 33.52
C SER A 92 -26.00 1.72 32.08
N GLN A 93 -26.88 2.70 31.87
CA GLN A 93 -27.40 3.11 30.57
C GLN A 93 -26.34 3.82 29.70
N ARG A 94 -25.25 3.12 29.37
CA ARG A 94 -24.28 3.59 28.38
C ARG A 94 -24.19 2.53 27.29
N SER A 95 -24.84 2.82 26.18
CA SER A 95 -24.78 2.01 24.96
C SER A 95 -23.33 1.84 24.50
N ARG A 96 -22.91 0.58 24.31
CA ARG A 96 -21.63 0.18 23.69
C ARG A 96 -21.40 1.03 22.43
N PRO A 97 -20.20 1.63 22.22
CA PRO A 97 -19.84 2.09 20.89
C PRO A 97 -19.69 0.83 20.02
N SER A 98 -20.63 0.65 19.09
CA SER A 98 -20.64 -0.47 18.15
C SER A 98 -19.26 -0.63 17.50
N SER A 99 -18.73 -1.85 17.60
CA SER A 99 -17.51 -2.29 16.94
C SER A 99 -17.46 -1.79 15.49
N ALA A 100 -16.30 -1.30 15.08
CA ALA A 100 -16.03 -0.48 13.89
C ALA A 100 -16.24 -1.19 12.52
N ARG A 101 -17.34 -1.91 12.33
CA ARG A 101 -17.71 -2.60 11.07
C ARG A 101 -19.20 -2.58 10.72
N SER A 102 -20.04 -1.82 11.42
CA SER A 102 -21.43 -1.60 11.01
C SER A 102 -21.56 -0.25 10.29
N PHE A 103 -21.45 -0.24 8.95
CA PHE A 103 -21.83 0.92 8.16
C PHE A 103 -23.35 1.10 8.29
N THR A 104 -23.80 2.25 8.80
CA THR A 104 -25.23 2.58 8.92
C THR A 104 -25.89 2.59 7.54
N ARG A 105 -27.06 1.96 7.40
CA ARG A 105 -27.87 2.10 6.18
C ARG A 105 -28.66 3.41 6.26
N LYS A 106 -29.02 3.96 5.09
CA LYS A 106 -29.86 5.16 5.00
C LYS A 106 -31.20 4.90 5.70
N GLY A 107 -31.41 5.48 6.88
CA GLY A 107 -32.61 5.30 7.71
C GLY A 107 -32.36 4.75 9.13
N ASP A 108 -31.15 4.28 9.44
CA ASP A 108 -30.80 3.89 10.80
C ASP A 108 -30.60 5.13 11.68
N GLY A 109 -31.51 5.34 12.64
CA GLY A 109 -31.46 6.45 13.60
C GLY A 109 -32.61 7.46 13.52
N VAL A 110 -33.57 7.30 12.59
CA VAL A 110 -34.77 8.17 12.55
C VAL A 110 -35.82 7.61 13.51
N ALA A 111 -35.92 8.20 14.71
CA ALA A 111 -37.02 7.92 15.62
C ALA A 111 -38.34 8.38 14.98
N LYS A 112 -39.26 7.43 14.76
CA LYS A 112 -40.62 7.72 14.30
C LYS A 112 -41.33 8.50 15.41
N LEU A 113 -41.51 9.82 15.23
CA LEU A 113 -42.34 10.63 16.12
C LEU A 113 -43.80 10.22 15.91
N GLU A 114 -44.32 9.37 16.78
CA GLU A 114 -45.77 9.16 16.90
C GLU A 114 -46.40 10.41 17.50
N ILE A 115 -47.27 11.07 16.73
CA ILE A 115 -48.11 12.16 17.22
C ILE A 115 -49.13 11.55 18.19
N LYS A 116 -48.86 11.62 19.50
CA LYS A 116 -49.79 11.17 20.53
C LYS A 116 -50.82 12.27 20.82
N ASN A 117 -52.08 11.89 20.62
CA ASN A 117 -53.30 12.67 20.72
C ASN A 117 -53.46 13.35 22.10
N GLU A 118 -54.03 14.56 22.11
CA GLU A 118 -54.12 15.45 23.29
C GLU A 118 -54.97 14.89 24.45
N GLU A 119 -55.75 13.86 24.20
CA GLU A 119 -56.66 13.24 25.19
C GLU A 119 -55.92 12.48 26.30
N ALA A 120 -54.68 12.05 26.08
CA ALA A 120 -53.87 11.37 27.11
C ALA A 120 -53.33 12.32 28.20
N ARG A 121 -53.37 13.65 27.99
CA ARG A 121 -52.85 14.64 28.95
C ARG A 121 -53.84 15.01 30.07
N LYS A 122 -55.14 14.76 29.89
CA LYS A 122 -56.17 15.09 30.90
C LYS A 122 -56.38 14.00 31.96
N ALA A 123 -55.84 12.79 31.76
CA ALA A 123 -56.03 11.65 32.66
C ALA A 123 -54.92 11.46 33.72
N ARG A 124 -53.91 12.34 33.78
CA ARG A 124 -52.87 12.30 34.83
C ARG A 124 -52.90 13.57 35.68
N GLY A 125 -53.78 13.56 36.67
CA GLY A 125 -53.69 14.45 37.82
C GLY A 125 -52.43 14.13 38.64
N THR A 126 -52.02 15.11 39.45
CA THR A 126 -50.83 15.18 40.33
C THR A 126 -49.54 15.67 39.68
N THR A 127 -49.44 16.99 39.52
CA THR A 127 -48.17 17.70 39.32
C THR A 127 -47.45 17.88 40.66
N GLU A 128 -46.54 16.97 41.00
CA GLU A 128 -45.44 17.31 41.91
C GLU A 128 -44.47 18.21 41.15
N ARG A 129 -44.66 19.53 41.30
CA ARG A 129 -43.73 20.53 40.81
C ARG A 129 -42.55 20.61 41.78
N LEU A 130 -41.64 19.65 41.71
CA LEU A 130 -40.41 19.67 42.48
C LEU A 130 -39.41 20.67 41.89
N SER A 131 -38.91 21.46 42.82
CA SER A 131 -38.15 22.70 42.72
C SER A 131 -36.72 22.52 42.24
N ALA A 132 -36.38 23.16 41.12
CA ALA A 132 -35.03 23.63 40.84
C ALA A 132 -35.14 24.97 40.09
N ARG A 133 -35.52 26.02 40.82
CA ARG A 133 -35.44 27.40 40.31
C ARG A 133 -34.10 27.98 40.73
N LYS A 134 -33.39 28.58 39.77
CA LYS A 134 -32.21 29.42 40.00
C LYS A 134 -32.50 30.39 41.17
N PRO A 135 -31.48 30.75 41.99
CA PRO A 135 -31.70 31.67 43.09
C PRO A 135 -32.34 32.98 42.57
N PRO A 136 -33.21 33.62 43.36
CA PRO A 136 -33.83 34.88 42.97
C PRO A 136 -32.75 35.93 42.71
N ILE A 137 -32.96 36.71 41.65
CA ILE A 137 -32.06 37.80 41.27
C ILE A 137 -32.00 38.80 42.45
N PRO A 138 -30.79 39.26 42.84
CA PRO A 138 -30.64 40.30 43.86
C PRO A 138 -31.52 41.51 43.53
N LYS A 139 -32.26 41.99 44.52
CA LYS A 139 -33.11 43.19 44.38
C LYS A 139 -32.25 44.44 44.50
N MET A 140 -32.70 45.53 43.87
CA MET A 140 -31.92 46.76 43.67
C MET A 140 -31.40 47.39 44.97
N ASP A 141 -32.03 47.12 46.11
CA ASP A 141 -31.68 47.73 47.40
C ASP A 141 -30.58 46.97 48.17
N HIS A 142 -30.08 45.84 47.64
CA HIS A 142 -29.04 45.01 48.26
C HIS A 142 -27.65 45.16 47.60
N TRP A 143 -27.38 46.30 46.97
CA TRP A 143 -25.99 46.64 46.69
C TRP A 143 -25.35 47.07 48.02
N ASP A 144 -24.76 46.11 48.74
CA ASP A 144 -23.97 46.46 49.92
C ASP A 144 -22.82 47.39 49.47
N GLU A 145 -22.67 48.51 50.17
CA GLU A 145 -21.57 49.49 50.03
C GLU A 145 -20.16 48.87 50.16
N THR A 146 -20.06 47.60 50.53
CA THR A 146 -18.80 46.84 50.61
C THR A 146 -18.18 46.50 49.25
N SER A 147 -18.87 46.76 48.13
CA SER A 147 -18.27 46.72 46.79
C SER A 147 -17.62 48.04 46.36
N GLN A 148 -17.53 49.05 47.25
CA GLN A 148 -16.47 50.06 47.16
C GLN A 148 -15.13 49.36 47.39
N ARG A 149 -14.70 48.56 46.40
CA ARG A 149 -13.29 48.26 46.21
C ARG A 149 -12.62 49.63 46.28
N HIS A 150 -11.69 49.78 47.21
CA HIS A 150 -10.73 50.86 47.21
C HIS A 150 -10.06 50.87 45.83
N SER A 151 -10.70 51.55 44.87
CA SER A 151 -10.05 51.96 43.66
C SER A 151 -9.12 53.04 44.16
N GLU A 152 -7.88 52.66 44.45
CA GLU A 152 -6.80 53.64 44.40
C GLU A 152 -7.04 54.47 43.14
N GLU A 153 -7.03 55.78 43.28
CA GLU A 153 -7.24 56.71 42.19
C GLU A 153 -6.09 56.53 41.20
N VAL A 154 -6.28 55.61 40.25
CA VAL A 154 -5.28 55.23 39.29
C VAL A 154 -5.33 56.24 38.16
N ASP A 155 -4.31 57.08 38.07
CA ASP A 155 -4.10 57.93 36.92
C ASP A 155 -3.70 57.09 35.69
N PHE A 156 -4.69 56.78 34.86
CA PHE A 156 -4.52 56.01 33.62
C PHE A 156 -3.70 56.76 32.57
N LEU A 157 -3.65 58.10 32.58
CA LEU A 157 -2.80 58.87 31.66
C LEU A 157 -1.34 58.63 31.98
N ARG A 158 -0.98 58.68 33.26
CA ARG A 158 0.39 58.40 33.71
C ARG A 158 0.81 56.95 33.48
N LYS A 159 -0.08 55.99 33.72
CA LYS A 159 0.19 54.57 33.44
C LYS A 159 0.38 54.30 31.94
N ASN A 160 -0.45 54.88 31.08
CA ASN A 160 -0.32 54.75 29.62
C ASN A 160 0.96 55.41 29.10
N ALA A 161 1.31 56.61 29.60
CA ALA A 161 2.55 57.28 29.22
C ALA A 161 3.79 56.43 29.53
N ILE A 162 3.86 55.86 30.74
CA ILE A 162 4.97 54.98 31.15
C ILE A 162 4.99 53.69 30.33
N ALA A 163 3.83 53.11 30.01
CA ALA A 163 3.73 51.91 29.19
C ALA A 163 4.24 52.12 27.76
N VAL A 164 3.92 53.25 27.14
CA VAL A 164 4.41 53.62 25.81
C VAL A 164 5.92 53.89 25.83
N ILE A 165 6.45 54.56 26.86
CA ILE A 165 7.89 54.84 26.98
C ILE A 165 8.70 53.55 27.21
N LYS A 166 8.17 52.60 27.98
CA LYS A 166 8.83 51.30 28.24
C LYS A 166 8.70 50.30 27.10
N ALA A 167 7.77 50.51 26.17
CA ALA A 167 7.62 49.65 25.02
C ALA A 167 8.80 49.86 24.05
N ASN A 168 9.67 48.87 23.94
CA ASN A 168 10.78 48.89 22.97
C ASN A 168 10.20 48.70 21.55
N PRO A 169 10.44 49.58 20.56
CA PRO A 169 9.88 49.46 19.21
C PRO A 169 10.48 48.31 18.36
N GLY A 170 11.22 47.38 18.97
CA GLY A 170 12.11 46.42 18.33
C GLY A 170 11.46 45.20 17.66
N GLY A 171 10.18 45.23 17.31
CA GLY A 171 9.48 44.05 16.76
C GLY A 171 9.31 44.01 15.24
N HIS A 172 9.28 45.16 14.56
CA HIS A 172 8.76 45.20 13.18
C HIS A 172 9.64 45.91 12.15
N ALA A 173 10.79 46.48 12.56
CA ALA A 173 11.72 47.14 11.63
C ALA A 173 12.74 46.16 11.02
N ALA A 174 13.16 45.13 11.76
CA ALA A 174 14.13 44.14 11.28
C ALA A 174 13.54 43.15 10.26
N GLU A 175 12.21 43.02 10.20
CA GLU A 175 11.52 42.08 9.30
C GLU A 175 11.15 42.70 7.95
N ARG A 176 11.34 44.02 7.77
CA ARG A 176 11.03 44.73 6.52
C ARG A 176 12.26 45.14 5.70
N SER A 177 13.46 45.11 6.28
CA SER A 177 14.71 45.41 5.56
C SER A 177 15.37 44.19 4.93
N SER A 178 14.95 42.97 5.29
CA SER A 178 15.29 41.74 4.55
C SER A 178 14.26 41.51 3.44
N GLY A 179 14.16 42.47 2.51
CA GLY A 179 13.79 42.11 1.16
C GLY A 179 14.83 41.08 0.72
N GLN A 180 14.48 39.80 0.81
CA GLN A 180 15.34 38.68 0.45
C GLN A 180 15.69 38.89 -1.03
N ALA A 181 16.81 39.59 -1.27
CA ALA A 181 17.59 39.41 -2.46
C ALA A 181 17.65 37.90 -2.67
N ASN A 182 17.46 37.48 -3.90
CA ASN A 182 17.29 36.10 -4.31
C ASN A 182 18.61 35.31 -4.12
N GLU A 183 19.09 35.27 -2.88
CA GLU A 183 20.24 34.56 -2.38
C GLU A 183 19.84 33.11 -2.37
N ARG A 184 19.99 32.53 -3.55
CA ARG A 184 19.87 31.10 -3.79
C ARG A 184 20.63 30.39 -2.68
N HIS A 185 19.92 29.53 -1.95
CA HIS A 185 20.52 28.68 -0.93
C HIS A 185 21.72 27.91 -1.51
N GLU A 186 22.71 27.56 -0.68
CA GLU A 186 23.97 26.91 -1.09
C GLU A 186 23.81 25.58 -1.87
N SER A 187 22.63 24.98 -1.76
CA SER A 187 22.23 23.75 -2.46
C SER A 187 21.43 24.01 -3.73
N TYR A 188 21.22 25.26 -4.14
CA TYR A 188 20.47 25.59 -5.34
C TYR A 188 21.19 25.05 -6.57
N GLY A 189 20.49 24.24 -7.37
CA GLY A 189 21.05 23.53 -8.52
C GLY A 189 21.76 22.22 -8.18
N LYS A 190 21.96 21.87 -6.90
CA LYS A 190 22.48 20.56 -6.49
C LYS A 190 21.33 19.57 -6.31
N VAL A 191 21.51 18.35 -6.81
CA VAL A 191 20.55 17.26 -6.59
C VAL A 191 20.66 16.79 -5.13
N PRO A 192 19.55 16.73 -4.37
CA PRO A 192 19.57 16.23 -3.00
C PRO A 192 20.11 14.79 -2.89
N SER A 193 20.85 14.51 -1.82
CA SER A 193 21.50 13.21 -1.59
C SER A 193 20.54 12.02 -1.61
N TYR A 194 19.30 12.20 -1.14
CA TYR A 194 18.28 11.15 -1.17
C TYR A 194 17.88 10.74 -2.59
N ILE A 195 17.88 11.67 -3.56
CA ILE A 195 17.57 11.37 -4.96
C ILE A 195 18.69 10.53 -5.57
N LEU A 196 19.96 10.83 -5.25
CA LEU A 196 21.10 10.04 -5.70
C LEU A 196 21.03 8.61 -5.14
N LYS A 197 20.82 8.46 -3.83
CA LYS A 197 20.61 7.16 -3.18
C LYS A 197 19.47 6.38 -3.81
N ARG A 198 18.33 7.03 -4.06
CA ARG A 198 17.18 6.40 -4.71
C ARG A 198 17.49 5.91 -6.12
N LYS A 199 18.26 6.66 -6.90
CA LYS A 199 18.68 6.24 -8.25
C LYS A 199 19.63 5.05 -8.19
N GLU A 200 20.57 5.04 -7.26
CA GLU A 200 21.48 3.91 -7.03
C GLU A 200 20.71 2.65 -6.62
N GLU A 201 19.75 2.76 -5.72
CA GLU A 201 18.86 1.65 -5.33
C GLU A 201 18.10 1.10 -6.53
N MET A 202 17.51 1.97 -7.36
CA MET A 202 16.80 1.53 -8.58
C MET A 202 17.74 0.85 -9.57
N LEU A 203 18.96 1.35 -9.74
CA LEU A 203 19.96 0.75 -10.62
C LEU A 203 20.35 -0.65 -10.15
N LYS A 204 20.65 -0.81 -8.84
CA LYS A 204 20.98 -2.11 -8.25
C LYS A 204 19.81 -3.09 -8.35
N ALA A 205 18.58 -2.63 -8.07
CA ALA A 205 17.39 -3.45 -8.19
C ALA A 205 17.20 -3.93 -9.65
N ARG A 206 17.38 -3.04 -10.63
CA ARG A 206 17.32 -3.40 -12.05
C ARG A 206 18.41 -4.40 -12.44
N GLN A 207 19.66 -4.16 -12.05
CA GLN A 207 20.77 -5.08 -12.32
C GLN A 207 20.51 -6.47 -11.73
N SER A 208 20.11 -6.55 -10.45
CA SER A 208 19.80 -7.85 -9.82
C SER A 208 18.61 -8.56 -10.47
N HIS A 209 17.65 -7.83 -11.04
CA HIS A 209 16.56 -8.43 -11.80
C HIS A 209 17.06 -8.95 -13.16
N GLU A 210 17.87 -8.16 -13.87
CA GLU A 210 18.45 -8.57 -15.16
C GLU A 210 19.34 -9.82 -14.98
N GLU A 211 20.18 -9.88 -13.95
CA GLU A 211 20.97 -11.06 -13.59
C GLU A 211 20.09 -12.29 -13.33
N LYS A 212 19.03 -12.14 -12.54
CA LYS A 212 18.06 -13.23 -12.29
C LYS A 212 17.36 -13.69 -13.56
N LEU A 213 17.05 -12.79 -14.49
CA LEU A 213 16.41 -13.13 -15.75
C LEU A 213 17.36 -13.89 -16.70
N VAL A 214 18.66 -13.60 -16.62
CA VAL A 214 19.70 -14.33 -17.35
C VAL A 214 19.86 -15.74 -16.80
N ASP A 215 19.89 -15.87 -15.47
CA ASP A 215 20.00 -17.17 -14.80
C ASP A 215 18.72 -18.00 -14.89
N PHE A 216 17.55 -17.34 -14.87
CA PHE A 216 16.21 -17.92 -14.90
C PHE A 216 15.38 -17.21 -15.97
N PRO A 217 15.50 -17.59 -17.25
CA PRO A 217 14.62 -17.05 -18.28
C PRO A 217 13.16 -17.39 -17.95
N GLU A 218 12.24 -16.46 -18.21
CA GLU A 218 10.78 -16.58 -17.97
C GLU A 218 10.15 -17.86 -18.58
N ASP A 219 10.80 -18.48 -19.56
CA ASP A 219 10.38 -19.75 -20.16
C ASP A 219 10.67 -20.99 -19.29
N CYS A 220 11.31 -20.84 -18.13
CA CYS A 220 11.67 -21.95 -17.26
C CYS A 220 10.42 -22.45 -16.50
N PRO A 221 10.00 -23.72 -16.66
CA PRO A 221 8.87 -24.26 -15.92
C PRO A 221 9.11 -24.23 -14.40
N GLU A 222 8.04 -24.10 -13.62
CA GLU A 222 8.11 -24.16 -12.15
C GLU A 222 8.75 -25.47 -11.67
N GLY A 223 9.68 -25.39 -10.71
CA GLY A 223 10.41 -26.55 -10.19
C GLY A 223 11.55 -27.05 -11.07
N MET A 224 11.78 -26.43 -12.23
CA MET A 224 12.92 -26.73 -13.09
C MET A 224 13.95 -25.59 -13.07
N ARG A 225 15.20 -25.94 -13.38
CA ARG A 225 16.32 -25.01 -13.53
C ARG A 225 16.99 -25.22 -14.89
N LEU A 226 17.42 -24.13 -15.52
CA LEU A 226 18.25 -24.19 -16.71
C LEU A 226 19.64 -24.74 -16.34
N LEU A 227 20.07 -25.83 -16.97
CA LEU A 227 21.41 -26.37 -16.79
C LEU A 227 22.45 -25.41 -17.37
N LYS A 228 23.48 -25.08 -16.58
CA LYS A 228 24.57 -24.19 -17.02
C LYS A 228 25.36 -24.84 -18.16
N ASP A 229 25.89 -24.02 -19.07
CA ASP A 229 26.65 -24.52 -20.21
C ASP A 229 27.91 -25.30 -19.80
N GLU A 230 28.58 -24.91 -18.72
CA GLU A 230 29.75 -25.64 -18.20
C GLU A 230 29.38 -27.06 -17.73
N GLU A 231 28.32 -27.17 -16.92
CA GLU A 231 27.78 -28.45 -16.43
C GLU A 231 27.29 -29.33 -17.60
N ARG A 232 26.63 -28.71 -18.58
CA ARG A 232 26.14 -29.37 -19.80
C ARG A 232 27.28 -29.93 -20.66
N LEU A 233 28.35 -29.17 -20.86
CA LEU A 233 29.49 -29.63 -21.65
C LEU A 233 30.30 -30.71 -20.92
N ALA A 234 30.44 -30.60 -19.60
CA ALA A 234 31.09 -31.62 -18.78
C ALA A 234 30.37 -32.98 -18.89
N THR A 235 29.05 -32.99 -18.68
CA THR A 235 28.21 -34.18 -18.80
C THR A 235 28.21 -34.75 -20.23
N LEU A 236 28.15 -33.90 -21.25
CA LEU A 236 28.26 -34.33 -22.65
C LEU A 236 29.60 -35.05 -22.91
N GLY A 237 30.72 -34.49 -22.42
CA GLY A 237 32.03 -35.14 -22.54
C GLY A 237 32.12 -36.49 -21.80
N GLU A 238 31.45 -36.64 -20.65
CA GLU A 238 31.36 -37.93 -19.96
C GLU A 238 30.56 -38.96 -20.77
N LEU A 239 29.41 -38.55 -21.31
CA LEU A 239 28.57 -39.41 -22.15
C LEU A 239 29.29 -39.85 -23.43
N GLU A 240 30.06 -38.98 -24.06
CA GLU A 240 30.86 -39.33 -25.24
C GLU A 240 31.96 -40.35 -24.91
N ARG A 241 32.66 -40.20 -23.78
CA ARG A 241 33.64 -41.21 -23.31
C ARG A 241 32.96 -42.55 -23.03
N ALA A 242 31.81 -42.54 -22.36
CA ALA A 242 31.04 -43.75 -22.09
C ALA A 242 30.56 -44.44 -23.38
N ARG A 243 30.09 -43.66 -24.36
CA ARG A 243 29.70 -44.15 -25.70
C ARG A 243 30.86 -44.84 -26.39
N LEU A 244 32.04 -44.23 -26.41
CA LEU A 244 33.24 -44.83 -27.01
C LEU A 244 33.63 -46.14 -26.31
N ALA A 245 33.57 -46.19 -24.98
CA ALA A 245 33.84 -47.41 -24.22
C ALA A 245 32.84 -48.54 -24.54
N LEU A 246 31.55 -48.21 -24.69
CA LEU A 246 30.53 -49.18 -25.09
C LEU A 246 30.76 -49.69 -26.52
N LEU A 247 31.10 -48.80 -27.46
CA LEU A 247 31.43 -49.19 -28.83
C LEU A 247 32.66 -50.11 -28.87
N GLN A 248 33.71 -49.82 -28.09
CA GLN A 248 34.87 -50.70 -27.95
C GLN A 248 34.48 -52.07 -27.39
N SER A 249 33.61 -52.10 -26.38
CA SER A 249 33.13 -53.36 -25.80
C SER A 249 32.30 -54.19 -26.78
N LEU A 250 31.50 -53.54 -27.64
CA LEU A 250 30.72 -54.18 -28.69
C LEU A 250 31.64 -54.71 -29.80
N ALA A 251 32.64 -53.93 -30.20
CA ALA A 251 33.67 -54.35 -31.17
C ALA A 251 34.55 -55.49 -30.65
N SER A 252 34.69 -55.64 -29.32
CA SER A 252 35.45 -56.74 -28.71
C SER A 252 34.71 -58.08 -28.70
N LEU A 253 33.42 -58.12 -29.05
CA LEU A 253 32.65 -59.36 -29.13
C LEU A 253 33.14 -60.23 -30.31
N PRO A 254 33.06 -61.56 -30.18
CA PRO A 254 33.42 -62.46 -31.28
C PRO A 254 32.50 -62.24 -32.49
N PHE A 255 33.03 -62.51 -33.69
CA PHE A 255 32.29 -62.34 -34.95
C PHE A 255 31.03 -63.20 -35.04
N VAL A 256 31.06 -64.40 -34.44
CA VAL A 256 29.93 -65.33 -34.37
C VAL A 256 29.39 -65.38 -32.95
N ILE A 257 28.07 -65.26 -32.80
CA ILE A 257 27.36 -65.22 -31.52
C ILE A 257 26.38 -66.39 -31.50
N ASP A 258 26.85 -67.54 -31.01
CA ASP A 258 26.06 -68.79 -31.02
C ASP A 258 25.38 -69.10 -29.68
N THR A 259 25.85 -68.50 -28.58
CA THR A 259 25.32 -68.77 -27.24
C THR A 259 24.31 -67.70 -26.83
N PRO A 260 23.18 -68.08 -26.20
CA PRO A 260 22.19 -67.12 -25.74
C PRO A 260 22.74 -66.14 -24.70
N THR A 261 23.82 -66.52 -24.00
CA THR A 261 24.54 -65.64 -23.07
C THR A 261 25.29 -64.52 -23.79
N LEU A 262 25.89 -64.79 -24.95
CA LEU A 262 26.55 -63.77 -25.76
C LEU A 262 25.53 -62.88 -26.47
N GLU A 263 24.40 -63.43 -26.92
CA GLU A 263 23.28 -62.65 -27.46
C GLU A 263 22.74 -61.67 -26.43
N ALA A 264 22.48 -62.14 -25.20
CA ALA A 264 22.02 -61.28 -24.11
C ALA A 264 23.06 -60.20 -23.75
N ARG A 265 24.36 -60.54 -23.78
CA ARG A 265 25.44 -59.57 -23.56
C ARG A 265 25.47 -58.50 -24.65
N LYS A 266 25.34 -58.89 -25.93
CA LYS A 266 25.28 -57.95 -27.06
C LYS A 266 24.06 -57.03 -26.92
N ALA A 267 22.88 -57.58 -26.71
CA ALA A 267 21.64 -56.81 -26.55
C ALA A 267 21.76 -55.80 -25.39
N SER A 268 22.31 -56.22 -24.25
CA SER A 268 22.57 -55.32 -23.11
C SER A 268 23.52 -54.16 -23.43
N LEU A 269 24.57 -54.41 -24.23
CA LEU A 269 25.49 -53.36 -24.68
C LEU A 269 24.83 -52.40 -25.67
N GLU A 270 24.02 -52.92 -26.60
CA GLU A 270 23.25 -52.14 -27.57
C GLU A 270 22.20 -51.27 -26.88
N ASP A 271 21.47 -51.81 -25.90
CA ASP A 271 20.47 -51.07 -25.13
C ASP A 271 21.11 -49.91 -24.35
N ARG A 272 22.25 -50.17 -23.70
CA ARG A 272 23.02 -49.12 -23.00
C ARG A 272 23.55 -48.07 -23.97
N LEU A 273 24.03 -48.48 -25.13
CA LEU A 273 24.49 -47.56 -26.17
C LEU A 273 23.34 -46.66 -26.64
N GLN A 274 22.15 -47.22 -26.87
CA GLN A 274 20.96 -46.44 -27.21
C GLN A 274 20.55 -45.46 -26.10
N GLN A 275 20.64 -45.86 -24.83
CA GLN A 275 20.37 -44.96 -23.70
C GLN A 275 21.35 -43.78 -23.67
N VAL A 276 22.64 -44.05 -23.87
CA VAL A 276 23.68 -43.01 -23.94
C VAL A 276 23.47 -42.10 -25.14
N ASP A 277 23.14 -42.64 -26.32
CA ASP A 277 22.87 -41.83 -27.52
C ASP A 277 21.63 -40.93 -27.34
N ARG A 278 20.58 -41.44 -26.68
CA ARG A 278 19.41 -40.61 -26.29
C ARG A 278 19.81 -39.50 -25.31
N ALA A 279 20.66 -39.81 -24.33
CA ALA A 279 21.17 -38.80 -23.40
C ALA A 279 22.00 -37.73 -24.15
N ILE A 280 22.92 -38.12 -25.03
CA ILE A 280 23.70 -37.18 -25.85
C ILE A 280 22.77 -36.28 -26.70
N ALA A 281 21.71 -36.85 -27.30
CA ALA A 281 20.72 -36.08 -28.04
C ALA A 281 19.96 -35.05 -27.17
N LEU A 282 19.80 -35.31 -25.87
CA LEU A 282 19.23 -34.35 -24.92
C LEU A 282 20.26 -33.25 -24.55
N TYR A 283 21.47 -33.63 -24.14
CA TYR A 283 22.52 -32.69 -23.68
C TYR A 283 23.18 -31.88 -24.80
N SER A 284 23.07 -32.33 -26.05
CA SER A 284 23.51 -31.56 -27.23
C SER A 284 22.63 -30.35 -27.54
N ARG A 285 21.41 -30.29 -26.96
CA ARG A 285 20.55 -29.10 -27.07
C ARG A 285 21.18 -27.93 -26.33
N ARG A 286 21.06 -26.72 -26.89
CA ARG A 286 21.62 -25.49 -26.29
C ARG A 286 20.96 -25.12 -24.96
N ARG A 287 19.66 -25.39 -24.80
CA ARG A 287 18.90 -25.16 -23.56
C ARG A 287 18.37 -26.50 -23.07
N LEU A 288 18.76 -26.88 -21.86
CA LEU A 288 18.29 -28.09 -21.18
C LEU A 288 17.79 -27.69 -19.79
N PHE A 289 16.56 -28.06 -19.46
CA PHE A 289 16.01 -27.87 -18.12
C PHE A 289 16.12 -29.18 -17.34
N ILE A 290 16.53 -29.09 -16.09
CA ILE A 290 16.62 -30.21 -15.15
C ILE A 290 15.79 -29.88 -13.91
N ASP A 291 15.31 -30.89 -13.22
CA ASP A 291 14.62 -30.70 -11.95
C ASP A 291 15.58 -30.06 -10.93
N ALA A 292 15.10 -29.01 -10.26
CA ALA A 292 15.88 -28.17 -9.36
C ALA A 292 16.03 -28.77 -7.96
#